data_AF-A0A4Y2QEH2-F1
#
_entry.id   AF-A0A4Y2QEH2-F1
#
_cell.length_a   1.000
_cell.length_b   1.000
_cell.length_c   1.000
_cell.angle_alpha   90.00
_cell.angle_beta   90.00
_cell.angle_gamma   90.00
#
_symmetry.space_group_name_H-M   'P 1'
#
loop_
_entity.id
_entity.type
_entity.pdbx_description
1 polymer ?
#
loop_
_entity_poly.entity_id
_entity_poly.type
_entity_poly.pdbx_seq_one_letter_code
_entity_poly.pdbx_strand_id
1 'polypeptide(L)'
;PVSEISDYLGPKIRVQYSLYIGDEKDVVHTISLRVPENYTASEVMELAEVEDTKYKFEWKMTSGKMYVYEIANLTNDPEVGKFWLLYVATANSSETLTHLTNGPDEIIMGDGEHLVLWYKTATI
;
A
#
# COMPACT_ATOMS: atom_id res chain seq x y z
N PRO A 1 -27.65 18.60 8.67
CA PRO A 1 -26.87 17.82 9.66
C PRO A 1 -26.78 16.37 9.20
N VAL A 2 -25.66 16.00 8.58
CA VAL A 2 -25.43 14.62 8.11
C VAL A 2 -24.89 13.85 9.31
N SER A 3 -25.80 13.54 10.23
CA SER A 3 -25.57 12.77 11.44
C SER A 3 -26.03 11.33 11.20
N GLU A 4 -25.30 10.38 11.81
CA GLU A 4 -25.75 9.01 12.13
C GLU A 4 -25.50 7.88 11.11
N ILE A 5 -24.48 7.97 10.24
CA ILE A 5 -23.98 6.79 9.50
C ILE A 5 -22.47 6.49 9.77
N SER A 6 -21.70 7.42 10.36
CA SER A 6 -20.24 7.20 10.56
C SER A 6 -19.86 6.32 11.74
N ASP A 7 -20.79 5.96 12.62
CA ASP A 7 -20.45 5.40 13.93
C ASP A 7 -20.55 3.88 14.02
N TYR A 8 -20.91 3.20 12.92
CA TYR A 8 -20.76 1.74 12.82
C TYR A 8 -19.33 1.38 12.43
N LEU A 9 -18.38 1.72 13.29
CA LEU A 9 -17.01 1.26 13.18
C LEU A 9 -16.94 -0.08 13.91
N GLY A 10 -17.16 -1.17 13.18
CA GLY A 10 -16.83 -2.51 13.66
C GLY A 10 -15.38 -2.60 14.17
N PRO A 11 -14.91 -3.79 14.57
CA PRO A 11 -13.54 -3.95 15.04
C PRO A 11 -12.54 -3.30 14.08
N LYS A 12 -11.57 -2.58 14.65
CA LYS A 12 -10.50 -1.92 13.90
C LYS A 12 -9.20 -2.65 14.10
N ILE A 13 -8.45 -2.76 13.02
CA ILE A 13 -7.10 -3.33 13.00
C ILE A 13 -6.07 -2.22 12.83
N ARG A 14 -4.82 -2.51 13.22
CA ARG A 14 -3.68 -1.65 12.97
C ARG A 14 -2.91 -2.17 11.77
N VAL A 15 -2.66 -1.29 10.80
CA VAL A 15 -1.82 -1.60 9.64
C VAL A 15 -0.68 -0.59 9.58
N GLN A 16 0.52 -1.06 9.26
CA GLN A 16 1.61 -0.19 8.82
C GLN A 16 1.61 -0.13 7.31
N TYR A 17 1.77 1.06 6.75
CA TYR A 17 1.99 1.23 5.31
C TYR A 17 3.30 1.97 5.10
N SER A 18 4.19 1.45 4.25
CA SER A 18 5.44 2.11 3.91
C SER A 18 5.69 2.23 2.42
N LEU A 19 6.33 3.35 2.06
CA LEU A 19 6.95 3.58 0.76
C LEU A 19 8.44 3.37 0.90
N TYR A 20 8.98 2.38 0.21
CA TYR A 20 10.43 2.18 0.06
C TYR A 20 10.83 2.68 -1.32
N ILE A 21 11.85 3.54 -1.38
CA ILE A 21 12.32 4.12 -2.64
C ILE A 21 13.80 3.82 -2.78
N GLY A 22 14.18 3.23 -3.92
CA GLY A 22 15.55 2.85 -4.25
C GLY A 22 15.83 1.36 -4.03
N ASP A 23 16.78 0.81 -4.77
CA ASP A 23 17.07 -0.63 -4.80
C ASP A 23 17.53 -1.16 -3.44
N GLU A 24 18.16 -0.31 -2.63
CA GLU A 24 18.68 -0.61 -1.30
C GLU A 24 17.80 -0.03 -0.17
N LYS A 25 16.54 0.36 -0.48
CA LYS A 25 15.63 1.08 0.45
C LYS A 25 16.24 2.41 0.93
N ASP A 26 16.80 3.19 0.00
CA ASP A 26 17.49 4.45 0.27
C ASP A 26 16.63 5.45 1.05
N VAL A 27 15.33 5.48 0.75
CA VAL A 27 14.34 6.31 1.45
C VAL A 27 13.18 5.45 1.92
N VAL A 28 12.78 5.67 3.17
CA VAL A 28 11.63 5.00 3.79
C VAL A 28 10.67 6.04 4.38
N HIS A 29 9.41 5.94 4.00
CA HIS A 29 8.31 6.64 4.64
C HIS A 29 7.33 5.61 5.19
N THR A 30 6.88 5.82 6.43
CA THR A 30 5.94 4.90 7.10
C THR A 30 4.82 5.68 7.76
N ILE A 31 3.60 5.19 7.60
CA ILE A 31 2.41 5.67 8.31
C ILE A 31 1.73 4.48 9.00
N SER A 32 1.23 4.70 10.21
CA SER A 32 0.46 3.70 10.96
C SER A 32 -1.00 4.10 10.96
N LEU A 33 -1.86 3.24 10.42
CA LEU A 33 -3.27 3.51 10.23
C LEU A 33 -4.12 2.59 11.11
N ARG A 34 -5.29 3.09 11.52
CA ARG A 34 -6.35 2.28 12.14
C ARG A 34 -7.51 2.18 11.19
N VAL A 35 -7.68 1.00 10.60
CA VAL A 35 -8.70 0.74 9.57
C VAL A 35 -9.72 -0.28 10.07
N PRO A 36 -10.95 -0.29 9.53
CA PRO A 36 -11.90 -1.38 9.75
C PRO A 36 -11.29 -2.74 9.35
N GLU A 37 -11.76 -3.83 9.98
CA GLU A 37 -11.49 -5.17 9.49
C GLU A 37 -11.93 -5.37 8.03
N ASN A 38 -11.23 -6.26 7.33
CA ASN A 38 -11.45 -6.62 5.93
C ASN A 38 -11.14 -5.53 4.90
N TYR A 39 -10.49 -4.43 5.31
CA TYR A 39 -9.98 -3.44 4.36
C TYR A 39 -8.95 -4.07 3.41
N THR A 40 -9.05 -3.74 2.13
CA THR A 40 -8.05 -4.11 1.15
C THR A 40 -6.81 -3.22 1.27
N ALA A 41 -5.69 -3.65 0.68
CA ALA A 41 -4.49 -2.82 0.60
C ALA A 41 -4.77 -1.51 -0.16
N SER A 42 -5.63 -1.52 -1.19
CA SER A 42 -6.01 -0.29 -1.90
C SER A 42 -6.80 0.68 -1.01
N GLU A 43 -7.72 0.19 -0.18
CA GLU A 43 -8.46 1.03 0.77
C GLU A 43 -7.54 1.61 1.87
N VAL A 44 -6.52 0.85 2.29
CA VAL A 44 -5.46 1.36 3.17
C VAL A 44 -4.66 2.47 2.48
N MET A 45 -4.34 2.33 1.20
CA MET A 45 -3.63 3.34 0.41
C MET A 45 -4.46 4.62 0.24
N GLU A 46 -5.76 4.50 -0.04
CA GLU A 46 -6.69 5.64 -0.16
C GLU A 46 -6.77 6.42 1.16
N LEU A 47 -6.86 5.73 2.30
CA LEU A 47 -6.83 6.39 3.60
C LEU A 47 -5.48 7.08 3.86
N ALA A 48 -4.37 6.45 3.48
CA ALA A 48 -3.04 7.03 3.63
C ALA A 48 -2.88 8.34 2.85
N GLU A 49 -3.42 8.41 1.62
CA GLU A 49 -3.43 9.64 0.81
C GLU A 49 -4.20 10.77 1.48
N VAL A 50 -5.35 10.45 2.12
CA VAL A 50 -6.15 11.44 2.86
C VAL A 50 -5.40 11.98 4.08
N GLU A 51 -4.65 11.12 4.79
CA GLU A 51 -3.88 11.50 5.99
C GLU A 51 -2.57 12.23 5.66
N ASP A 52 -1.87 11.86 4.59
CA ASP A 52 -0.64 12.49 4.13
C ASP A 52 -0.53 12.41 2.59
N THR A 53 -0.56 13.58 1.94
CA THR A 53 -0.55 13.70 0.47
C THR A 53 0.70 13.11 -0.20
N LYS A 54 1.75 12.80 0.57
CA LYS A 54 2.91 12.03 0.08
C LYS A 54 2.51 10.62 -0.39
N TYR A 55 1.45 10.04 0.16
CA TYR A 55 0.93 8.74 -0.23
C TYR A 55 -0.05 8.81 -1.41
N LYS A 56 -0.28 10.01 -1.97
CA LYS A 56 -1.05 10.16 -3.21
C LYS A 56 -0.47 9.25 -4.29
N PHE A 57 -1.36 8.50 -4.92
CA PHE A 57 -1.00 7.50 -5.92
C PHE A 57 -1.93 7.57 -7.12
N GLU A 58 -1.41 7.16 -8.28
CA GLU A 58 -2.18 7.01 -9.50
C GLU A 58 -2.16 5.54 -9.93
N TRP A 59 -3.29 5.09 -10.46
CA TRP A 59 -3.49 3.69 -10.79
C TRP A 59 -4.40 3.53 -12.01
N LYS A 60 -4.39 2.35 -12.62
CA LYS A 60 -5.29 1.95 -13.70
C LYS A 60 -5.66 0.49 -13.59
N MET A 61 -6.76 0.07 -14.19
CA MET A 61 -7.07 -1.35 -14.32
C MET A 61 -6.22 -1.98 -15.43
N THR A 62 -5.54 -3.08 -15.10
CA THR A 62 -4.80 -3.91 -16.05
C THR A 62 -5.15 -5.37 -15.80
N SER A 63 -5.67 -6.06 -16.83
CA SER A 63 -6.07 -7.47 -16.73
C SER A 63 -6.99 -7.79 -15.54
N GLY A 64 -7.89 -6.86 -15.20
CA GLY A 64 -8.85 -7.00 -14.10
C GLY A 64 -8.30 -6.71 -12.71
N LYS A 65 -7.06 -6.21 -12.58
CA LYS A 65 -6.40 -5.88 -11.32
C LYS A 65 -6.02 -4.41 -11.26
N MET A 66 -6.00 -3.82 -10.07
CA MET A 66 -5.47 -2.48 -9.88
C MET A 66 -3.94 -2.48 -10.08
N TYR A 67 -3.48 -1.68 -11.03
CA TYR A 67 -2.07 -1.47 -11.31
C TYR A 67 -1.68 -0.04 -10.91
N VAL A 68 -0.91 0.07 -9.82
CA VAL A 68 -0.37 1.34 -9.31
C VAL A 68 0.87 1.69 -10.12
N TYR A 69 0.88 2.88 -10.72
CA TYR A 69 1.97 3.31 -11.59
C TYR A 69 2.68 4.58 -11.13
N GLU A 70 2.17 5.25 -10.10
CA GLU A 70 2.79 6.42 -9.51
C GLU A 70 2.41 6.52 -8.04
N ILE A 71 3.38 6.87 -7.19
CA ILE A 71 3.16 7.24 -5.78
C ILE A 71 4.14 8.37 -5.45
N ALA A 72 3.74 9.35 -4.64
CA ALA A 72 4.61 10.46 -4.25
C ALA A 72 5.20 11.26 -5.44
N ASN A 73 4.46 11.35 -6.55
CA ASN A 73 4.89 11.91 -7.83
C ASN A 73 6.09 11.19 -8.49
N LEU A 74 6.34 9.93 -8.10
CA LEU A 74 7.36 9.08 -8.69
C LEU A 74 6.69 8.04 -9.58
N THR A 75 6.74 8.25 -10.89
CA THR A 75 6.13 7.36 -11.89
C THR A 75 7.03 6.16 -12.16
N ASN A 76 6.42 5.00 -12.47
CA ASN A 76 7.13 3.85 -13.02
C ASN A 76 7.89 4.25 -14.29
N ASP A 77 9.12 3.74 -14.43
CA ASP A 77 9.99 3.99 -15.56
C ASP A 77 10.40 2.65 -16.20
N PRO A 78 9.64 2.20 -17.22
CA PRO A 78 9.93 0.96 -17.92
C PRO A 78 11.27 0.96 -18.67
N GLU A 79 11.79 2.11 -19.09
CA GLU A 79 13.04 2.21 -19.86
C GLU A 79 14.25 1.79 -19.02
N VAL A 80 14.19 2.03 -17.71
CA VAL A 80 15.22 1.61 -16.74
C VAL A 80 14.74 0.51 -15.79
N GLY A 81 13.56 -0.05 -16.06
CA GLY A 81 13.01 -1.19 -15.33
C GLY A 81 12.58 -0.88 -13.88
N LYS A 82 12.27 0.37 -13.53
CA LYS A 82 11.85 0.77 -12.18
C LYS A 82 10.35 0.80 -12.04
N PHE A 83 9.84 0.09 -11.04
CA PHE A 83 8.42 -0.05 -10.78
C PHE A 83 8.10 0.02 -9.29
N TRP A 84 6.90 0.50 -8.97
CA TRP A 84 6.26 0.26 -7.69
C TRP A 84 5.80 -1.19 -7.59
N LEU A 85 6.39 -1.93 -6.66
CA LEU A 85 6.11 -3.34 -6.43
C LEU A 85 5.42 -3.53 -5.06
N LEU A 86 4.42 -4.40 -5.02
CA LEU A 86 3.61 -4.65 -3.84
C LEU A 86 4.24 -5.75 -2.97
N TYR A 87 4.40 -5.46 -1.68
CA TYR A 87 4.85 -6.41 -0.67
C TYR A 87 3.96 -6.36 0.56
N VAL A 88 3.86 -7.50 1.24
CA VAL A 88 3.26 -7.59 2.58
C VAL A 88 4.22 -8.35 3.50
N ALA A 89 4.37 -7.88 4.74
CA ALA A 89 4.95 -8.66 5.82
C ALA A 89 3.89 -8.99 6.89
N THR A 90 3.97 -10.20 7.41
CA THR A 90 3.05 -10.67 8.45
C THR A 90 3.44 -10.12 9.81
N ALA A 91 2.43 -9.87 10.65
CA ALA A 91 2.61 -9.44 12.02
C ALA A 91 3.53 -10.41 12.79
N ASN A 92 4.52 -9.86 13.51
CA ASN A 92 5.48 -10.61 14.33
C ASN A 92 6.46 -11.53 13.57
N SER A 93 6.53 -11.44 12.24
CA SER A 93 7.67 -12.02 11.52
C SER A 93 8.88 -11.10 11.65
N SER A 94 10.08 -11.69 11.62
CA SER A 94 11.33 -10.97 11.40
C SER A 94 11.35 -10.40 9.97
N GLU A 95 10.52 -9.40 9.69
CA GLU A 95 10.39 -8.58 8.47
C GLU A 95 10.57 -9.32 7.13
N THR A 96 10.06 -10.55 7.00
CA THR A 96 10.10 -11.24 5.71
C THR A 96 9.03 -10.66 4.80
N LEU A 97 9.43 -9.73 3.93
CA LEU A 97 8.57 -9.14 2.91
C LEU A 97 8.28 -10.16 1.80
N THR A 98 6.99 -10.42 1.58
CA THR A 98 6.52 -11.28 0.48
C THR A 98 6.08 -10.41 -0.68
N HIS A 99 6.73 -10.56 -1.83
CA HIS A 99 6.32 -9.90 -3.08
C HIS A 99 5.02 -10.51 -3.59
N LEU A 100 4.05 -9.67 -3.95
CA LEU A 100 2.76 -10.09 -4.50
C LEU A 100 2.60 -9.59 -5.93
N THR A 101 2.06 -10.44 -6.80
CA THR A 101 1.72 -10.10 -8.20
C THR A 101 0.25 -9.74 -8.38
N ASN A 102 -0.51 -9.75 -7.29
CA ASN A 102 -1.88 -9.27 -7.22
C ASN A 102 -1.94 -7.74 -7.26
N GLY A 103 -3.11 -7.21 -7.61
CA GLY A 103 -3.40 -5.80 -7.36
C GLY A 103 -3.67 -5.57 -5.87
N PRO A 104 -3.39 -4.37 -5.31
CA PRO A 104 -3.70 -4.07 -3.91
C PRO A 104 -5.21 -4.12 -3.61
N ASP A 105 -6.07 -4.07 -4.63
CA ASP A 105 -7.52 -4.27 -4.54
C ASP A 105 -7.92 -5.73 -4.23
N GLU A 106 -7.04 -6.69 -4.44
CA GLU A 106 -7.29 -8.11 -4.19
C GLU A 106 -6.77 -8.59 -2.83
N ILE A 107 -6.04 -7.75 -2.09
CA ILE A 107 -5.33 -8.13 -0.86
C ILE A 107 -6.07 -7.58 0.35
N ILE A 108 -6.64 -8.46 1.18
CA ILE A 108 -7.25 -8.08 2.46
C ILE A 108 -6.15 -7.98 3.52
N MET A 109 -6.08 -6.86 4.23
CA MET A 109 -5.09 -6.61 5.27
C MET A 109 -5.51 -7.20 6.62
N GLY A 110 -4.56 -7.83 7.32
CA GLY A 110 -4.70 -8.35 8.68
C GLY A 110 -4.19 -7.40 9.77
N ASP A 111 -4.55 -7.68 11.02
CA ASP A 111 -4.08 -6.90 12.16
C ASP A 111 -2.58 -7.06 12.40
N GLY A 112 -1.89 -5.93 12.53
CA GLY A 112 -0.45 -5.84 12.69
C GLY A 112 0.35 -6.08 11.41
N GLU A 113 -0.30 -6.29 10.26
CA GLU A 113 0.41 -6.48 9.00
C GLU A 113 1.02 -5.18 8.47
N HIS A 114 2.05 -5.35 7.65
CA HIS A 114 2.82 -4.27 7.06
C HIS A 114 2.72 -4.31 5.55
N LEU A 115 1.95 -3.37 5.00
CA LEU A 115 1.88 -3.08 3.57
C LEU A 115 3.11 -2.29 3.15
N VAL A 116 3.76 -2.69 2.06
CA VAL A 116 4.88 -1.96 1.48
C VAL A 116 4.70 -1.83 -0.02
N LEU A 117 4.78 -0.59 -0.51
CA LEU A 117 5.00 -0.31 -1.92
C LEU A 117 6.48 0.08 -2.08
N TRP A 118 7.22 -0.68 -2.89
CA TRP A 118 8.65 -0.51 -3.08
C TRP A 118 8.97 -0.10 -4.51
N TYR A 119 9.42 1.14 -4.70
CA TYR A 119 9.94 1.64 -5.97
C TYR A 119 11.37 1.18 -6.17
N LYS A 120 11.57 0.18 -7.03
CA LYS A 120 12.88 -0.41 -7.31
C LYS A 120 12.93 -1.02 -8.71
N THR A 121 14.12 -1.42 -9.12
CA THR A 121 14.34 -2.20 -10.32
C THR A 121 13.66 -3.56 -10.18
N ALA A 122 12.71 -3.87 -11.07
CA ALA A 122 12.06 -5.16 -11.11
C ALA A 122 13.04 -6.20 -11.68
N THR A 123 13.29 -7.27 -10.94
CA THR A 123 14.06 -8.41 -11.44
C THR A 123 13.13 -9.25 -12.31
N ILE A 124 13.41 -9.28 -13.62
CA ILE A 124 12.69 -10.08 -14.62
C ILE A 124 13.23 -11.51 -14.61
#